data_AF-A0A353LSD4-F1
#
_entry.id   AF-A0A353LSD4-F1
#
_cell.length_a   1.000
_cell.length_b   1.000
_cell.length_c   1.000
_cell.angle_alpha   90.00
_cell.angle_beta   90.00
_cell.angle_gamma   90.00
#
_symmetry.space_group_name_H-M   'P 1'
#
loop_
_entity.id
_entity.type
_entity.pdbx_description
1 polymer ?
#
loop_
_entity_poly.entity_id
_entity_poly.type
_entity_poly.pdbx_seq_one_letter_code
_entity_poly.pdbx_strand_id
1 'polypeptide(L)' 'MKASVIVFPGSNCDRDVAVSLAAASGTAPQMVWHA' A
#
# COMPACT_ATOMS: atom_id res chain seq x y z
N MET A 1 6.74 0.04 10.96
CA MET A 1 5.32 -0.39 11.09
C MET A 1 5.10 -1.62 10.21
N LYS A 2 4.23 -2.56 10.59
CA LYS A 2 3.81 -3.66 9.70
C LYS A 2 2.49 -3.27 9.03
N ALA A 3 2.50 -3.04 7.73
CA ALA A 3 1.32 -2.65 6.96
C ALA A 3 1.35 -3.26 5.57
N SER A 4 0.16 -3.51 5.03
CA SER A 4 -0.04 -4.02 3.68
C SER A 4 -1.10 -3.18 2.96
N VAL A 5 -0.92 -2.96 1.67
CA VAL A 5 -1.92 -2.36 0.78
C VAL A 5 -2.46 -3.45 -0.12
N ILE A 6 -3.75 -3.75 0.02
CA ILE A 6 -4.43 -4.76 -0.82
C ILE A 6 -4.89 -4.08 -2.10
N VAL A 7 -4.43 -4.57 -3.23
CA VAL A 7 -4.72 -4.06 -4.57
C VAL A 7 -5.87 -4.86 -5.17
N PHE A 8 -6.98 -4.18 -5.47
CA PHE A 8 -8.15 -4.72 -6.18
C PHE A 8 -8.14 -4.35 -7.68
N PRO A 9 -8.87 -5.05 -8.57
CA PRO A 9 -8.94 -4.70 -9.98
C PRO A 9 -9.70 -3.38 -10.11
N GLY A 10 -9.07 -2.40 -10.73
CA GLY A 10 -9.63 -1.05 -10.83
C GLY A 10 -9.49 -0.21 -9.56
N SER A 11 -8.75 -0.68 -8.55
CA SER A 11 -8.27 0.21 -7.48
C SER A 11 -7.26 1.21 -8.06
N ASN A 12 -7.39 2.48 -7.69
CA ASN A 12 -6.68 3.59 -8.32
C ASN A 12 -5.71 4.30 -7.37
N CYS A 13 -5.90 4.15 -6.06
CA CYS A 13 -5.13 4.88 -5.04
C CYS A 13 -4.18 3.98 -4.23
N ASP A 14 -3.95 2.73 -4.63
CA ASP A 14 -3.09 1.81 -3.88
C ASP A 14 -1.65 2.36 -3.77
N ARG A 15 -1.17 3.00 -4.83
CA ARG A 15 0.15 3.64 -4.84
C ARG A 15 0.19 4.85 -3.92
N ASP A 16 -0.85 5.67 -3.90
CA ASP A 16 -0.92 6.86 -3.06
C ASP A 16 -0.82 6.45 -1.59
N VAL A 17 -1.60 5.43 -1.20
CA VAL A 17 -1.55 4.84 0.15
C VAL A 17 -0.16 4.26 0.44
N ALA A 18 0.46 3.56 -0.51
CA ALA A 18 1.79 2.99 -0.32
C ALA A 18 2.85 4.06 -0.04
N VAL A 19 2.82 5.17 -0.80
CA VAL A 19 3.73 6.32 -0.62
C VAL A 19 3.47 7.00 0.72
N SER A 20 2.21 7.26 1.06
CA SER A 20 1.85 7.89 2.34
C SER A 20 2.29 7.03 3.53
N LEU A 21 2.08 5.72 3.49
CA LEU A 21 2.51 4.81 4.56
C LEU A 21 4.04 4.73 4.67
N ALA A 22 4.75 4.73 3.55
CA ALA A 22 6.21 4.76 3.55
C ALA A 22 6.75 6.05 4.17
N ALA A 23 6.20 7.21 3.78
CA ALA A 23 6.59 8.51 4.29
C ALA A 23 6.28 8.66 5.80
N ALA A 24 5.10 8.20 6.24
CA ALA A 24 4.67 8.31 7.63
C ALA A 24 5.40 7.34 8.57
N SER A 25 5.73 6.13 8.09
CA SER A 25 6.26 5.06 8.95
C SER A 25 7.75 4.76 8.76
N GLY A 26 8.41 5.38 7.77
CA GLY A 26 9.81 5.12 7.43
C GLY A 26 10.06 3.72 6.85
N THR A 27 9.02 2.96 6.53
CA THR A 27 9.12 1.62 5.96
C THR A 27 8.03 1.43 4.91
N ALA A 28 8.39 0.93 3.73
CA ALA A 28 7.41 0.65 2.68
C ALA A 28 6.44 -0.47 3.12
N PRO A 29 5.13 -0.33 2.88
CA PRO A 29 4.17 -1.40 3.13
C PRO A 29 4.32 -2.52 2.10
N GLN A 30 3.80 -3.71 2.40
CA GLN A 30 3.71 -4.78 1.41
C GLN A 30 2.52 -4.57 0.46
N MET A 31 2.78 -4.60 -0.84
CA MET A 31 1.71 -4.57 -1.85
C MET A 31 1.20 -5.99 -2.08
N VAL A 32 -0.09 -6.23 -1.87
CA VAL A 32 -0.70 -7.56 -1.97
C VAL A 32 -1.83 -7.53 -2.99
N TRP A 33 -1.74 -8.33 -4.04
CA TRP A 33 -2.84 -8.48 -4.99
C TRP A 33 -3.99 -9.26 -4.35
N HIS A 34 -5.23 -8.79 -4.51
CA HIS A 34 -6.41 -9.55 -4.13
C HIS A 34 -6.56 -10.73 -5.11
N ALA A 35 -6.49 -11.97 -4.63
CA ALA A 35 -6.71 -13.17 -5.42
C ALA A 35 -7.61 -14.10 -4.63
#